data_AF-K1TK41-F1
#
_entry.id   AF-K1TK41-F1
#
_cell.length_a   1.000
_cell.length_b   1.000
_cell.length_c   1.000
_cell.angle_alpha   90.00
_cell.angle_beta   90.00
_cell.angle_gamma   90.00
#
_symmetry.space_group_name_H-M   'P 1'
#
loop_
_entity.id
_entity.type
_entity.pdbx_description
1 polymer ?
#
loop_
_entity_poly.entity_id
_entity_poly.type
_entity_poly.pdbx_seq_one_letter_code
_entity_poly.pdbx_strand_id
1 'polypeptide(L)'
;VKNVDEKIASVLVGENALEQIRIDRILRETDGTDNKSNLGANAMLAVSMAVARAAAEALGLPLYRYFGGISPRLLPVPMMNILNGGKHAANTVDFQEFMIMPVQAETFAEGLRICAEIYHNLKKLLEEKGLSTGVGDEGGFCTRSAGCGECAGSPCGGDQGFRICAGTGYPRSPWMPPAVNFIMKKRECTISPERVS
;
A
#
# COMPACT_ATOMS: atom_id res chain seq x y z
N VAL A 1 11.09 -7.08 21.58
CA VAL A 1 10.93 -6.31 22.84
C VAL A 1 12.23 -6.29 23.64
N LYS A 2 12.92 -7.42 23.87
CA LYS A 2 14.21 -7.48 24.60
C LYS A 2 15.25 -6.41 24.21
N ASN A 3 15.54 -6.22 22.91
CA ASN A 3 16.46 -5.16 22.46
C ASN A 3 15.96 -3.74 22.80
N VAL A 4 14.65 -3.53 22.83
CA VAL A 4 14.04 -2.24 23.23
C VAL A 4 14.30 -1.98 24.71
N ASP A 5 13.96 -2.93 25.57
CA ASP A 5 14.03 -2.74 27.02
C ASP A 5 15.46 -2.73 27.56
N GLU A 6 16.34 -3.59 27.02
CA GLU A 6 17.69 -3.77 27.58
C GLU A 6 18.74 -2.87 26.94
N LYS A 7 18.64 -2.61 25.62
CA LYS A 7 19.69 -1.90 24.87
C LYS A 7 19.29 -0.48 24.46
N ILE A 8 18.04 -0.28 24.06
CA ILE A 8 17.57 1.02 23.55
C ILE A 8 17.13 1.94 24.69
N ALA A 9 16.42 1.41 25.69
CA ALA A 9 15.90 2.24 26.79
C ALA A 9 17.02 2.97 27.53
N SER A 10 18.13 2.29 27.84
CA SER A 10 19.26 2.87 28.59
C SER A 10 19.93 4.05 27.89
N VAL A 11 19.91 4.10 26.54
CA VAL A 11 20.52 5.19 25.76
C VAL A 11 19.55 6.33 25.41
N LEU A 12 18.24 6.12 25.59
CA LEU A 12 17.21 7.14 25.29
C LEU A 12 16.58 7.77 26.53
N VAL A 13 16.70 7.17 27.72
CA VAL A 13 16.17 7.77 28.95
C VAL A 13 16.88 9.10 29.23
N GLY A 14 16.08 10.15 29.48
CA GLY A 14 16.57 11.52 29.72
C GLY A 14 16.72 12.36 28.45
N GLU A 15 16.53 11.76 27.27
CA GLU A 15 16.54 12.48 26.00
C GLU A 15 15.24 13.28 25.77
N ASN A 16 15.36 14.39 25.05
CA ASN A 16 14.21 15.19 24.67
C ASN A 16 13.49 14.54 23.47
N ALA A 17 12.26 14.06 23.68
CA ALA A 17 11.44 13.46 22.63
C ALA A 17 11.17 14.40 21.44
N LEU A 18 11.25 15.73 21.64
CA LEU A 18 11.09 16.70 20.55
C LEU A 18 12.27 16.67 19.55
N GLU A 19 13.42 16.14 19.94
CA GLU A 19 14.64 16.05 19.13
C GLU A 19 14.68 14.74 18.32
N GLN A 20 13.67 14.50 17.47
CA GLN A 20 13.51 13.25 16.70
C GLN A 20 14.79 12.85 15.95
N ILE A 21 15.47 13.81 15.30
CA ILE A 21 16.73 13.56 14.56
C ILE A 21 17.85 13.09 15.50
N ARG A 22 17.90 13.59 16.74
CA ARG A 22 18.89 13.17 17.74
C ARG A 22 18.59 11.76 18.20
N ILE A 23 17.34 11.46 18.51
CA ILE A 23 16.88 10.12 18.91
C ILE A 23 17.22 9.08 17.83
N ASP A 24 16.85 9.33 16.58
CA ASP A 24 17.10 8.40 15.46
C ASP A 24 18.60 8.21 15.20
N ARG A 25 19.40 9.24 15.47
CA ARG A 25 20.86 9.15 15.38
C ARG A 25 21.45 8.29 16.49
N ILE A 26 21.01 8.47 17.74
CA ILE A 26 21.41 7.62 18.88
C ILE A 26 21.06 6.17 18.58
N LEU A 27 19.85 5.89 18.06
CA LEU A 27 19.46 4.54 17.65
C LEU A 27 20.41 3.95 16.60
N ARG A 28 20.76 4.73 15.56
CA ARG A 28 21.66 4.28 14.50
C ARG A 28 23.09 4.04 15.01
N GLU A 29 23.61 4.94 15.84
CA GLU A 29 24.95 4.83 16.42
C GLU A 29 25.03 3.66 17.41
N THR A 30 23.98 3.42 18.20
CA THR A 30 23.90 2.29 19.13
C THR A 30 23.81 0.95 18.41
N ASP A 31 23.12 0.90 17.27
CA ASP A 31 23.10 -0.29 16.42
C ASP A 31 24.49 -0.57 15.82
N GLY A 32 25.12 0.46 15.27
CA GLY A 32 26.49 0.41 14.76
C GLY A 32 26.65 -0.38 13.46
N THR A 33 25.56 -0.83 12.82
CA THR A 33 25.61 -1.55 11.54
C THR A 33 24.85 -0.81 10.44
N ASP A 34 25.28 -0.98 9.19
CA ASP A 34 24.64 -0.30 8.05
C ASP A 34 23.20 -0.79 7.82
N ASN A 35 22.95 -2.06 8.14
CA ASN A 35 21.68 -2.75 7.86
C ASN A 35 20.78 -2.94 9.08
N LYS A 36 21.08 -2.30 10.23
CA LYS A 36 20.24 -2.37 11.44
C LYS A 36 20.12 -3.78 12.02
N SER A 37 21.16 -4.59 11.87
CA SER A 37 21.16 -6.02 12.22
C SER A 37 21.39 -6.31 13.71
N ASN A 38 21.95 -5.38 14.49
CA ASN A 38 22.27 -5.62 15.90
C ASN A 38 21.06 -5.34 16.81
N LEU A 39 20.42 -4.19 16.63
CA LEU A 39 19.19 -3.82 17.32
C LEU A 39 17.94 -4.36 16.60
N GLY A 40 18.01 -4.50 15.27
CA GLY A 40 16.90 -4.88 14.42
C GLY A 40 16.13 -3.65 13.91
N ALA A 41 15.96 -3.54 12.59
CA ALA A 41 15.21 -2.45 11.96
C ALA A 41 13.80 -2.26 12.56
N ASN A 42 13.11 -3.37 12.85
CA ASN A 42 11.77 -3.35 13.43
C ASN A 42 11.75 -2.72 14.84
N ALA A 43 12.76 -3.02 15.67
CA ALA A 43 12.85 -2.47 17.02
C ALA A 43 13.16 -0.97 16.99
N MET A 44 14.11 -0.57 16.15
CA MET A 44 14.47 0.84 15.97
C MET A 44 13.28 1.65 15.43
N LEU A 45 12.58 1.14 14.41
CA LEU A 45 11.40 1.80 13.84
C LEU A 45 10.27 1.93 14.87
N ALA A 46 10.02 0.88 15.65
CA ALA A 46 8.98 0.90 16.68
C ALA A 46 9.26 1.99 17.72
N VAL A 47 10.50 2.12 18.19
CA VAL A 47 10.89 3.15 19.17
C VAL A 47 10.86 4.55 18.55
N SER A 48 11.40 4.72 17.34
CA SER A 48 11.36 5.99 16.60
C SER A 48 9.94 6.53 16.46
N MET A 49 8.99 5.65 16.07
CA MET A 49 7.57 5.99 15.94
C MET A 49 6.88 6.25 17.29
N ALA A 50 7.26 5.52 18.35
CA ALA A 50 6.72 5.75 19.70
C ALA A 50 7.15 7.12 20.24
N VAL A 51 8.42 7.50 20.02
CA VAL A 51 8.94 8.82 20.41
C VAL A 51 8.23 9.94 19.64
N ALA A 52 8.05 9.79 18.32
CA ALA A 52 7.31 10.77 17.51
C ALA A 52 5.86 10.95 18.01
N ARG A 53 5.20 9.87 18.43
CA ARG A 53 3.86 9.91 19.02
C ARG A 53 3.84 10.62 20.37
N ALA A 54 4.77 10.30 21.26
CA ALA A 54 4.89 10.95 22.56
C ALA A 54 5.17 12.45 22.40
N ALA A 55 6.03 12.83 21.45
CA ALA A 55 6.33 14.23 21.13
C ALA A 55 5.10 14.97 20.57
N ALA A 56 4.36 14.33 19.66
CA ALA A 56 3.12 14.89 19.13
C ALA A 56 2.06 15.10 20.23
N GLU A 57 1.89 14.12 21.11
CA GLU A 57 0.98 14.18 22.26
C GLU A 57 1.37 15.27 23.25
N ALA A 58 2.65 15.41 23.58
CA ALA A 58 3.16 16.46 24.45
C ALA A 58 2.91 17.88 23.90
N LEU A 59 2.87 18.03 22.57
CA LEU A 59 2.54 19.28 21.89
C LEU A 59 1.03 19.48 21.64
N GLY A 60 0.19 18.50 21.99
CA GLY A 60 -1.25 18.54 21.69
C GLY A 60 -1.56 18.49 20.18
N LEU A 61 -0.65 17.93 19.38
CA LEU A 61 -0.78 17.83 17.94
C LEU A 61 -1.13 16.40 17.51
N PRO A 62 -2.00 16.19 16.51
CA PRO A 62 -2.12 14.89 15.91
C PRO A 62 -0.82 14.51 15.19
N LEU A 63 -0.47 13.21 15.17
CA LEU A 63 0.82 12.72 14.66
C LEU A 63 1.11 13.15 13.22
N TYR A 64 0.07 13.22 12.37
CA TYR A 64 0.28 13.81 11.06
C TYR A 64 0.78 15.24 11.27
N ARG A 65 0.04 16.18 11.87
CA ARG A 65 0.50 17.57 12.10
C ARG A 65 1.92 17.69 12.62
N TYR A 66 2.35 16.82 13.54
CA TYR A 66 3.72 16.76 14.02
C TYR A 66 4.77 16.58 12.88
N PHE A 67 4.58 15.61 11.98
CA PHE A 67 5.60 15.26 10.97
C PHE A 67 5.83 16.25 9.82
N GLY A 68 4.77 16.83 9.28
CA GLY A 68 4.83 17.70 8.10
C GLY A 68 4.52 19.17 8.40
N GLY A 69 4.60 19.58 9.67
CA GLY A 69 4.60 20.98 10.10
C GLY A 69 3.46 21.84 9.55
N ILE A 70 3.83 23.04 9.09
CA ILE A 70 2.93 24.14 8.67
C ILE A 70 2.39 23.94 7.23
N SER A 71 3.03 23.10 6.42
CA SER A 71 2.69 22.91 5.01
C SER A 71 1.36 22.17 4.82
N PRO A 72 0.53 22.52 3.80
CA PRO A 72 -0.69 21.78 3.50
C PRO A 72 -0.37 20.34 3.10
N ARG A 73 -1.18 19.41 3.60
CA ARG A 73 -1.04 17.99 3.28
C ARG A 73 -2.23 17.55 2.48
N LEU A 74 -2.00 17.37 1.20
CA LEU A 74 -2.91 16.66 0.31
C LEU A 74 -3.06 15.24 0.86
N LEU A 75 -4.30 14.75 0.88
CA LEU A 75 -4.53 13.33 1.13
C LEU A 75 -4.03 12.55 -0.10
N PRO A 76 -3.34 11.42 0.09
CA PRO A 76 -2.86 10.63 -1.03
C PRO A 76 -4.05 10.02 -1.81
N VAL A 77 -3.89 9.87 -3.13
CA VAL A 77 -4.83 9.08 -3.92
C VAL A 77 -4.65 7.60 -3.50
N PRO A 78 -5.70 6.92 -3.04
CA PRO A 78 -5.58 5.54 -2.60
C PRO A 78 -5.25 4.62 -3.78
N MET A 79 -4.32 3.70 -3.56
CA MET A 79 -4.01 2.59 -4.47
C MET A 79 -4.49 1.31 -3.79
N MET A 80 -5.65 0.79 -4.20
CA MET A 80 -6.28 -0.35 -3.52
C MET A 80 -6.05 -1.62 -4.31
N ASN A 81 -5.32 -2.58 -3.72
CA ASN A 81 -5.17 -3.92 -4.27
C ASN A 81 -6.52 -4.66 -4.23
N ILE A 82 -7.00 -5.12 -5.40
CA ILE A 82 -8.29 -5.80 -5.55
C ILE A 82 -8.16 -7.25 -6.03
N LEU A 83 -7.01 -7.64 -6.58
CA LEU A 83 -6.76 -8.97 -7.11
C LEU A 83 -5.30 -9.34 -6.89
N ASN A 84 -5.07 -10.51 -6.30
CA ASN A 84 -3.74 -11.05 -6.05
C ASN A 84 -3.37 -12.09 -7.11
N GLY A 85 -2.12 -12.02 -7.55
CA GLY A 85 -1.48 -13.02 -8.40
C GLY A 85 -0.07 -13.38 -7.89
N GLY A 86 0.72 -14.06 -8.72
CA GLY A 86 2.11 -14.40 -8.43
C GLY A 86 2.29 -15.22 -7.16
N LYS A 87 3.41 -15.02 -6.43
CA LYS A 87 3.75 -15.84 -5.24
C LYS A 87 2.73 -15.79 -4.10
N HIS A 88 1.87 -14.78 -4.06
CA HIS A 88 0.82 -14.63 -3.05
C HIS A 88 -0.49 -15.34 -3.43
N ALA A 89 -0.58 -15.94 -4.63
CA ALA A 89 -1.73 -16.73 -5.05
C ALA A 89 -1.30 -17.99 -5.84
N ALA A 90 -1.94 -19.13 -5.57
CA ALA A 90 -1.72 -20.36 -6.36
C ALA A 90 -2.46 -20.30 -7.73
N ASN A 91 -2.30 -19.20 -8.47
CA ASN A 91 -2.93 -18.94 -9.76
C ASN A 91 -1.87 -18.66 -10.86
N THR A 92 -2.30 -18.71 -12.12
CA THR A 92 -1.43 -18.57 -13.31
C THR A 92 -1.18 -17.11 -13.69
N VAL A 93 -1.33 -16.16 -12.75
CA VAL A 93 -1.26 -14.73 -13.03
C VAL A 93 0.14 -14.22 -12.70
N ASP A 94 0.86 -13.68 -13.69
CA ASP A 94 2.26 -13.27 -13.55
C ASP A 94 2.46 -12.01 -12.69
N PHE A 95 1.45 -11.13 -12.65
CA PHE A 95 1.48 -9.92 -11.82
C PHE A 95 1.03 -10.21 -10.39
N GLN A 96 1.79 -9.68 -9.43
CA GLN A 96 1.55 -9.91 -8.02
C GLN A 96 0.29 -9.20 -7.50
N GLU A 97 0.08 -7.95 -7.93
CA GLU A 97 -0.98 -7.08 -7.42
C GLU A 97 -1.64 -6.31 -8.58
N PHE A 98 -2.97 -6.30 -8.59
CA PHE A 98 -3.75 -5.41 -9.45
C PHE A 98 -4.44 -4.37 -8.57
N MET A 99 -4.04 -3.12 -8.76
CA MET A 99 -4.51 -2.01 -7.95
C MET A 99 -5.42 -1.08 -8.74
N ILE A 100 -6.47 -0.57 -8.08
CA ILE A 100 -7.32 0.52 -8.60
C ILE A 100 -6.96 1.84 -7.93
N MET A 101 -7.06 2.93 -8.69
CA MET A 101 -6.84 4.30 -8.22
C MET A 101 -8.00 5.21 -8.63
N PRO A 102 -8.72 5.83 -7.69
CA PRO A 102 -9.83 6.74 -7.97
C PRO A 102 -9.30 8.15 -8.24
N VAL A 103 -8.51 8.32 -9.30
CA VAL A 103 -7.81 9.58 -9.63
C VAL A 103 -8.73 10.77 -9.92
N GLN A 104 -10.00 10.52 -10.17
CA GLN A 104 -11.02 11.55 -10.45
C GLN A 104 -11.89 11.88 -9.22
N ALA A 105 -11.68 11.24 -8.07
CA ALA A 105 -12.46 11.54 -6.88
C ALA A 105 -12.09 12.94 -6.34
N GLU A 106 -13.10 13.74 -5.98
CA GLU A 106 -12.88 15.09 -5.48
C GLU A 106 -12.40 15.09 -4.02
N THR A 107 -12.69 14.01 -3.29
CA THR A 107 -12.28 13.82 -1.90
C THR A 107 -11.76 12.41 -1.64
N PHE A 108 -10.92 12.26 -0.61
CA PHE A 108 -10.45 10.93 -0.18
C PHE A 108 -11.61 10.00 0.20
N ALA A 109 -12.63 10.53 0.88
CA ALA A 109 -13.81 9.76 1.29
C ALA A 109 -14.58 9.23 0.07
N GLU A 110 -14.74 10.06 -0.96
CA GLU A 110 -15.32 9.63 -2.22
C GLU A 110 -14.47 8.56 -2.91
N GLY A 111 -13.15 8.78 -3.00
CA GLY A 111 -12.23 7.81 -3.59
C GLY A 111 -12.31 6.45 -2.91
N LEU A 112 -12.34 6.44 -1.57
CA LEU A 112 -12.48 5.21 -0.78
C LEU A 112 -13.83 4.52 -1.01
N ARG A 113 -14.94 5.28 -1.04
CA ARG A 113 -16.27 4.74 -1.36
C ARG A 113 -16.27 4.07 -2.74
N ILE A 114 -15.70 4.73 -3.75
CA ILE A 114 -15.65 4.19 -5.10
C ILE A 114 -14.82 2.89 -5.14
N CYS A 115 -13.67 2.86 -4.48
CA CYS A 115 -12.86 1.66 -4.37
C CYS A 115 -13.62 0.49 -3.71
N ALA A 116 -14.36 0.76 -2.64
CA ALA A 116 -15.20 -0.25 -1.97
C ALA A 116 -16.33 -0.78 -2.85
N GLU A 117 -17.01 0.10 -3.60
CA GLU A 117 -18.04 -0.29 -4.57
C GLU A 117 -17.48 -1.19 -5.67
N ILE A 118 -16.31 -0.85 -6.22
CA ILE A 118 -15.62 -1.66 -7.22
C ILE A 118 -15.28 -3.04 -6.65
N TYR A 119 -14.73 -3.10 -5.43
CA TYR A 119 -14.37 -4.36 -4.79
C TYR A 119 -15.57 -5.29 -4.60
N HIS A 120 -16.71 -4.78 -4.09
CA HIS A 120 -17.91 -5.59 -3.90
C HIS A 120 -18.57 -6.02 -5.21
N ASN A 121 -18.52 -5.19 -6.25
CA ASN A 121 -19.01 -5.56 -7.58
C ASN A 121 -18.11 -6.61 -8.24
N LEU A 122 -16.79 -6.49 -8.09
CA LEU A 122 -15.84 -7.49 -8.54
C LEU A 122 -16.13 -8.85 -7.89
N LYS A 123 -16.39 -8.88 -6.58
CA LYS A 123 -16.77 -10.12 -5.88
C LYS A 123 -17.95 -10.84 -6.56
N LYS A 124 -19.02 -10.10 -6.86
CA LYS A 124 -20.22 -10.65 -7.54
C LYS A 124 -19.87 -11.19 -8.93
N LEU A 125 -19.09 -10.43 -9.71
CA LEU A 125 -18.65 -10.86 -11.04
C LEU A 125 -17.80 -12.14 -10.99
N LEU A 126 -16.96 -12.29 -9.96
CA LEU A 126 -16.18 -13.51 -9.76
C LEU A 126 -17.10 -14.70 -9.42
N GLU A 127 -18.06 -14.51 -8.50
CA GLU A 127 -19.04 -15.54 -8.14
C GLU A 127 -19.92 -15.97 -9.32
N GLU A 128 -20.42 -15.02 -10.11
CA GLU A 128 -21.19 -15.27 -11.33
C GLU A 128 -20.39 -16.10 -12.36
N LYS A 129 -19.07 -15.89 -12.42
CA LYS A 129 -18.15 -16.64 -13.28
C LYS A 129 -17.66 -17.95 -12.66
N GLY A 130 -18.16 -18.33 -11.48
CA GLY A 130 -17.71 -19.53 -10.76
C GLY A 130 -16.25 -19.49 -10.31
N LEU A 131 -15.68 -18.28 -10.17
CA LEU A 131 -14.31 -18.07 -9.73
C LEU A 131 -14.24 -17.94 -8.20
N SER A 132 -13.11 -18.35 -7.62
CA SER A 132 -12.85 -18.22 -6.19
C SER A 132 -12.83 -16.75 -5.75
N THR A 133 -13.58 -16.43 -4.69
CA THR A 133 -13.55 -15.15 -3.97
C THR A 133 -12.79 -15.23 -2.64
N GLY A 134 -11.92 -16.23 -2.50
CA GLY A 134 -10.94 -16.29 -1.40
C GLY A 134 -10.07 -15.04 -1.40
N VAL A 135 -9.68 -14.59 -0.21
CA VAL A 135 -8.95 -13.33 -0.01
C VAL A 135 -7.52 -13.63 0.41
N GLY A 136 -6.54 -12.93 -0.18
CA GLY A 136 -5.13 -13.02 0.19
C GLY A 136 -4.73 -12.06 1.33
N ASP A 137 -3.44 -12.01 1.63
CA ASP A 137 -2.88 -11.27 2.78
C ASP A 137 -3.25 -9.77 2.79
N GLU A 138 -3.40 -9.16 1.61
CA GLU A 138 -3.70 -7.72 1.44
C GLU A 138 -5.17 -7.41 1.17
N GLY A 139 -6.07 -8.40 1.26
CA GLY A 139 -7.50 -8.18 1.03
C GLY A 139 -7.98 -8.34 -0.42
N GLY A 140 -7.07 -8.41 -1.40
CA GLY A 140 -7.40 -8.71 -2.81
C GLY A 140 -7.94 -10.14 -3.02
N PHE A 141 -8.76 -10.34 -4.05
CA PHE A 141 -9.27 -11.67 -4.39
C PHE A 141 -8.20 -12.55 -5.02
N CYS A 142 -8.22 -13.84 -4.68
CA CYS A 142 -7.38 -14.88 -5.25
C CYS A 142 -8.22 -15.78 -6.14
N THR A 143 -8.26 -15.48 -7.44
CA THR A 143 -8.98 -16.30 -8.42
C THR A 143 -8.12 -17.48 -8.83
N ARG A 144 -8.49 -18.69 -8.41
CA ARG A 144 -7.94 -19.93 -8.96
C ARG A 144 -8.84 -20.36 -10.12
N SER A 145 -8.48 -20.03 -11.35
CA SER A 145 -9.18 -20.53 -12.53
C SER A 145 -8.46 -21.80 -13.01
N ALA A 146 -9.15 -22.94 -13.02
CA ALA A 146 -8.81 -24.00 -13.95
C ALA A 146 -8.80 -23.40 -15.37
N GLY A 147 -7.79 -23.77 -16.16
CA GLY A 147 -7.31 -23.04 -17.33
C GLY A 147 -8.37 -22.32 -18.17
N CYS A 148 -8.24 -21.00 -18.28
CA CYS A 148 -8.63 -20.26 -19.47
C CYS A 148 -7.98 -18.87 -19.42
N GLY A 149 -7.14 -18.58 -20.41
CA GLY A 149 -6.66 -17.22 -20.65
C GLY A 149 -7.77 -16.41 -21.28
N GLU A 150 -8.61 -15.77 -20.47
CA GLU A 150 -9.55 -14.72 -20.90
C GLU A 150 -10.20 -14.08 -19.67
N CYS A 151 -9.53 -13.09 -19.09
CA CYS A 151 -10.14 -12.14 -18.16
C CYS A 151 -10.16 -10.74 -18.79
N ALA A 152 -10.77 -10.60 -19.97
CA ALA A 152 -11.08 -9.30 -20.55
C ALA A 152 -12.21 -9.45 -21.58
N GLY A 153 -13.37 -8.84 -21.33
CA GLY A 153 -14.42 -8.68 -22.34
C GLY A 153 -15.83 -9.05 -21.87
N SER A 154 -16.62 -8.05 -21.48
CA SER A 154 -18.09 -8.03 -21.63
C SER A 154 -18.63 -6.60 -21.47
N PRO A 155 -19.66 -6.16 -22.23
CA PRO A 155 -19.95 -4.74 -22.46
C PRO A 155 -21.02 -4.19 -21.50
N CYS A 156 -20.77 -3.04 -20.85
CA CYS A 156 -21.79 -2.26 -20.12
C CYS A 156 -21.44 -0.75 -20.13
N GLY A 157 -22.39 0.11 -20.53
CA GLY A 157 -22.13 1.54 -20.79
C GLY A 157 -22.15 2.49 -19.57
N GLY A 158 -21.37 3.59 -19.65
CA GLY A 158 -21.41 4.82 -18.83
C GLY A 158 -20.04 5.31 -18.30
N ASP A 159 -19.67 6.58 -18.57
CA ASP A 159 -18.32 7.19 -18.36
C ASP A 159 -18.01 7.63 -16.91
N GLN A 160 -17.02 7.01 -16.27
CA GLN A 160 -16.16 7.56 -15.19
C GLN A 160 -14.78 6.86 -15.29
N GLY A 161 -13.67 7.59 -15.30
CA GLY A 161 -12.32 7.08 -15.60
C GLY A 161 -11.51 6.67 -14.36
N PHE A 162 -11.10 5.41 -14.27
CA PHE A 162 -10.19 4.86 -13.25
C PHE A 162 -8.86 4.48 -13.88
N ARG A 163 -7.77 4.58 -13.11
CA ARG A 163 -6.51 3.93 -13.49
C ARG A 163 -6.37 2.63 -12.72
N ILE A 164 -6.16 1.54 -13.44
CA ILE A 164 -5.64 0.28 -12.95
C ILE A 164 -4.14 0.26 -13.23
N CYS A 165 -3.37 0.08 -12.18
CA CYS A 165 -1.95 -0.17 -12.29
C CYS A 165 -1.73 -1.65 -12.00
N ALA A 166 -1.16 -2.36 -12.97
CA ALA A 166 -0.62 -3.71 -12.76
C ALA A 166 0.86 -3.58 -12.45
N GLY A 167 1.27 -4.08 -11.29
CA GLY A 167 2.64 -3.95 -10.80
C GLY A 167 3.04 -5.16 -9.98
N THR A 168 4.35 -5.35 -9.84
CA THR A 168 4.88 -6.18 -8.76
C THR A 168 5.06 -5.24 -7.57
N GLY A 169 4.56 -5.58 -6.38
CA GLY A 169 4.65 -4.76 -5.16
C GLY A 169 6.08 -4.53 -4.62
N TYR A 170 7.10 -4.67 -5.48
CA TYR A 170 8.52 -4.52 -5.15
C TYR A 170 9.16 -3.32 -5.84
N PRO A 171 10.15 -2.64 -5.21
CA PRO A 171 10.94 -1.61 -5.87
C PRO A 171 11.67 -2.19 -7.10
N ARG A 172 11.59 -1.46 -8.22
CA ARG A 172 12.05 -1.85 -9.57
C ARG A 172 13.40 -2.60 -9.56
N SER A 173 13.39 -3.87 -9.97
CA SER A 173 14.62 -4.52 -10.44
C SER A 173 14.92 -4.09 -11.90
N PRO A 174 16.19 -4.03 -12.33
CA PRO A 174 16.57 -3.54 -13.66
C PRO A 174 16.01 -4.35 -14.85
N TRP A 175 15.38 -5.48 -14.59
CA TRP A 175 14.90 -6.45 -15.57
C TRP A 175 13.37 -6.45 -15.72
N MET A 176 12.67 -5.55 -15.03
CA MET A 176 11.21 -5.49 -15.05
C MET A 176 10.67 -4.66 -16.23
N PRO A 177 9.63 -5.15 -16.94
CA PRO A 177 8.93 -4.36 -17.94
C PRO A 177 8.26 -3.12 -17.30
N PRO A 178 8.02 -2.04 -18.08
CA PRO A 178 7.40 -0.82 -17.58
C PRO A 178 6.01 -1.10 -16.99
N ALA A 179 5.66 -0.38 -15.91
CA ALA A 179 4.32 -0.41 -15.35
C ALA A 179 3.30 -0.06 -16.44
N VAL A 180 2.36 -0.97 -16.71
CA VAL A 180 1.33 -0.75 -17.72
C VAL A 180 0.17 -0.03 -17.03
N ASN A 181 -0.10 1.19 -17.49
CA ASN A 181 -1.28 1.92 -17.10
C ASN A 181 -2.46 1.35 -17.88
N PHE A 182 -3.43 0.79 -17.18
CA PHE A 182 -4.71 0.44 -17.76
C PHE A 182 -5.71 1.49 -17.28
N ILE A 183 -6.51 2.08 -18.16
CA ILE A 183 -7.62 2.93 -17.74
C ILE A 183 -8.85 2.05 -17.72
N MET A 184 -9.35 1.69 -16.54
CA MET A 184 -10.70 1.12 -16.48
C MET A 184 -11.71 2.24 -16.46
N LYS A 185 -12.50 2.35 -17.52
CA LYS A 185 -13.77 3.06 -17.41
C LYS A 185 -14.70 2.22 -16.54
N LYS A 186 -15.38 2.84 -15.58
CA LYS A 186 -16.14 2.26 -14.46
C LYS A 186 -17.03 1.05 -14.77
N ARG A 187 -17.41 0.84 -16.03
CA ARG A 187 -18.43 -0.15 -16.43
C ARG A 187 -17.99 -1.10 -17.53
N GLU A 188 -16.73 -1.05 -17.95
CA GLU A 188 -16.29 -1.82 -19.10
C GLU A 188 -15.47 -3.05 -18.73
N CYS A 189 -14.80 -3.09 -17.58
CA CYS A 189 -13.92 -4.21 -17.18
C CYS A 189 -13.05 -4.76 -18.34
N THR A 190 -12.81 -3.95 -19.36
CA THR A 190 -11.98 -4.24 -20.52
C THR A 190 -10.68 -3.52 -20.28
N ILE A 191 -9.63 -4.32 -20.19
CA ILE A 191 -8.26 -3.87 -20.04
C ILE A 191 -7.78 -3.54 -21.45
N SER A 192 -7.81 -2.27 -21.86
CA SER A 192 -7.18 -1.83 -23.11
C SER A 192 -5.75 -1.38 -22.84
N PRO A 193 -4.74 -1.92 -23.55
CA PRO A 193 -3.38 -1.41 -23.47
C PRO A 193 -3.28 -0.08 -24.22
N GLU A 194 -3.27 1.04 -23.51
CA GLU A 194 -2.87 2.33 -24.09
C GLU A 194 -1.43 2.64 -23.71
N ARG A 195 -0.58 2.91 -24.71
CA ARG A 195 0.72 3.57 -24.50
C ARG A 195 0.43 5.04 -24.25
N VAL A 196 0.76 5.53 -23.07
CA VAL A 196 0.80 6.97 -22.81
C VAL A 196 1.98 7.54 -23.61
N SER A 197 1.67 8.35 -24.62
CA SER A 197 2.63 9.22 -25.33
C SER A 197 3.15 10.33 -24.41
#